data_AF-A0A8J1VTS9-F1
#
_entry.id   AF-A0A8J1VTS9-F1
#
_cell.length_a   1.000
_cell.length_b   1.000
_cell.length_c   1.000
_cell.angle_alpha   90.00
_cell.angle_beta   90.00
_cell.angle_gamma   90.00
#
_symmetry.space_group_name_H-M   'P 1'
#
loop_
_entity.id
_entity.type
_entity.pdbx_description
1 polymer ?
#
loop_
_entity_poly.entity_id
_entity_poly.type
_entity_poly.pdbx_seq_one_letter_code
_entity_poly.pdbx_strand_id
1 'polypeptide(L)'
;MSRSYDRALTVFSPDGHLFQVEYALEAVRRGTCAVGVRGTSCVVLGVEKKTALQLQDPRTVRKVAMLDDHVCVAFAVEDPVSIEYITKHVAGIQQKYTQSGGVRPFGISTLIVGFDPNDTKPKLYQTEPSGIYSAWKACAIGRSSKTVREFLEKNYPEDLSRDDTIKLTVKSLLEVVQTGAKNIEISVMERYGVIT
;
A
#
# COMPACT_ATOMS: atom_id res chain seq x y z
N MET A 1 13.07 14.34 36.53
CA MET A 1 13.04 12.93 36.08
C MET A 1 11.86 12.75 35.13
N SER A 2 12.16 12.37 33.89
CA SER A 2 11.20 12.17 32.79
C SER A 2 10.28 10.98 33.05
N ARG A 3 8.98 11.23 33.13
CA ARG A 3 7.94 10.20 33.09
C ARG A 3 6.99 10.54 31.96
N SER A 4 7.13 9.90 30.80
CA SER A 4 6.04 9.84 29.82
C SER A 4 6.37 8.88 28.66
N TYR A 5 6.28 7.57 28.85
CA TYR A 5 6.17 6.59 27.75
C TYR A 5 5.41 5.30 28.15
N ASP A 6 4.54 5.35 29.17
CA ASP A 6 3.82 4.17 29.68
C ASP A 6 2.30 4.40 29.85
N ARG A 7 1.68 5.16 28.93
CA ARG A 7 0.22 5.12 28.78
C ARG A 7 -0.11 4.25 27.57
N ALA A 8 -0.95 3.24 27.75
CA ALA A 8 -1.51 2.46 26.66
C ALA A 8 -1.96 3.41 25.54
N LEU A 9 -1.50 3.19 24.31
CA LEU A 9 -1.73 4.12 23.20
C LEU A 9 -3.23 4.36 22.95
N THR A 10 -4.04 3.31 23.10
CA THR A 10 -5.49 3.32 22.93
C THR A 10 -6.15 3.05 24.28
N VAL A 11 -6.50 4.11 25.00
CA VAL A 11 -7.23 4.04 26.28
C VAL A 11 -8.71 4.29 26.03
N PHE A 12 -9.58 3.50 26.65
CA PHE A 12 -11.00 3.83 26.75
C PHE A 12 -11.18 5.11 27.59
N SER A 13 -12.07 5.99 27.18
CA SER A 13 -12.57 7.10 27.97
C SER A 13 -13.40 6.54 29.14
N PRO A 14 -13.64 7.36 30.19
CA PRO A 14 -14.56 6.98 31.28
C PRO A 14 -15.95 6.52 30.79
N ASP A 15 -16.36 7.00 29.61
CA ASP A 15 -17.64 6.70 28.97
C ASP A 15 -17.56 5.52 27.97
N GLY A 16 -16.39 4.87 27.85
CA GLY A 16 -16.18 3.71 26.97
C GLY A 16 -15.79 4.03 25.53
N HIS A 17 -15.37 5.26 25.23
CA HIS A 17 -14.94 5.69 23.89
C HIS A 17 -13.45 5.49 23.67
N LEU A 18 -13.02 5.19 22.44
CA LEU A 18 -11.59 5.09 22.13
C LEU A 18 -11.07 6.44 21.61
N PHE A 19 -10.39 7.22 22.46
CA PHE A 19 -9.89 8.56 22.09
C PHE A 19 -9.01 8.56 20.83
N GLN A 20 -8.20 7.52 20.60
CA GLN A 20 -7.39 7.42 19.37
C GLN A 20 -8.24 7.26 18.11
N VAL A 21 -9.39 6.59 18.21
CA VAL A 21 -10.34 6.46 17.09
C VAL A 21 -11.02 7.80 16.83
N GLU A 22 -11.36 8.53 17.89
CA GLU A 22 -11.94 9.87 17.78
C GLU A 22 -10.97 10.87 17.16
N TYR A 23 -9.69 10.87 17.58
CA TYR A 23 -8.66 11.70 16.95
C TYR A 23 -8.46 11.36 15.47
N ALA A 24 -8.47 10.07 15.11
CA ALA A 24 -8.40 9.64 13.72
C ALA A 24 -9.62 10.10 12.91
N LEU A 25 -10.82 10.04 13.48
CA LEU A 25 -12.05 10.55 12.84
C LEU A 25 -12.00 12.07 12.67
N GLU A 26 -11.46 12.82 13.63
CA GLU A 26 -11.26 14.27 13.50
C GLU A 26 -10.27 14.63 12.39
N ALA A 27 -9.18 13.88 12.23
CA ALA A 27 -8.26 14.05 11.09
C ALA A 27 -8.97 13.78 9.75
N VAL A 28 -9.83 12.76 9.67
CA VAL A 28 -10.65 12.48 8.46
C VAL A 28 -11.61 13.64 8.18
N ARG A 29 -12.23 14.24 9.22
CA ARG A 29 -13.13 15.40 9.09
C ARG A 29 -12.44 16.66 8.55
N ARG A 30 -11.13 16.79 8.74
CA ARG A 30 -10.29 17.86 8.16
C ARG A 30 -9.83 17.56 6.73
N GLY A 31 -9.98 16.31 6.30
CA GLY A 31 -9.72 15.88 4.92
C GLY A 31 -10.73 16.44 3.92
N THR A 32 -10.40 16.34 2.64
CA THR A 32 -11.32 16.72 1.55
C THR A 32 -12.49 15.74 1.43
N CYS A 33 -13.64 16.25 0.99
CA CYS A 33 -14.83 15.43 0.83
C CYS A 33 -14.67 14.33 -0.23
N ALA A 34 -15.23 13.15 0.04
CA ALA A 34 -15.45 12.10 -0.93
C ALA A 34 -16.89 11.59 -0.78
N VAL A 35 -17.56 11.32 -1.90
CA VAL A 35 -18.94 10.82 -1.96
C VAL A 35 -19.00 9.58 -2.84
N GLY A 36 -19.79 8.60 -2.41
CA GLY A 36 -20.13 7.43 -3.21
C GLY A 36 -21.64 7.31 -3.35
N VAL A 37 -22.15 7.17 -4.57
CA VAL A 37 -23.58 6.98 -4.85
C VAL A 37 -23.78 5.69 -5.62
N ARG A 38 -24.63 4.81 -5.08
CA ARG A 38 -24.99 3.53 -5.71
C ARG A 38 -26.30 3.70 -6.50
N GLY A 39 -26.25 3.43 -7.80
CA GLY A 39 -27.42 3.28 -8.66
C GLY A 39 -27.90 1.82 -8.76
N THR A 40 -28.83 1.56 -9.67
CA THR A 40 -29.33 0.20 -9.95
C THR A 40 -28.32 -0.65 -10.69
N SER A 41 -27.53 -0.05 -11.60
CA SER A 41 -26.53 -0.74 -12.44
C SER A 41 -25.12 -0.14 -12.39
N CYS A 42 -24.89 0.89 -11.57
CA CYS A 42 -23.60 1.55 -11.47
C CYS A 42 -23.32 2.05 -10.04
N VAL A 43 -22.07 2.37 -9.77
CA VAL A 43 -21.63 3.09 -8.58
C VAL A 43 -20.74 4.23 -9.02
N VAL A 44 -20.98 5.43 -8.50
CA VAL A 44 -20.22 6.64 -8.82
C VAL A 44 -19.47 7.10 -7.58
N LEU A 45 -18.17 7.36 -7.74
CA LEU A 45 -17.34 8.00 -6.72
C LEU A 45 -17.00 9.42 -7.17
N GLY A 46 -17.30 10.42 -6.34
CA GLY A 46 -16.87 11.81 -6.49
C GLY A 46 -15.89 12.19 -5.39
N VAL A 47 -14.78 12.84 -5.73
CA VAL A 47 -13.77 13.27 -4.75
C VAL A 47 -13.42 14.74 -4.96
N GLU A 48 -13.40 15.49 -3.86
CA GLU A 48 -12.90 16.86 -3.84
C GLU A 48 -11.37 16.84 -3.91
N LYS A 49 -10.84 17.55 -4.92
CA LYS A 49 -9.41 17.81 -5.05
C LYS A 49 -9.13 19.22 -4.54
N LYS A 50 -8.16 19.36 -3.62
CA LYS A 50 -7.61 20.67 -3.28
C LYS A 50 -7.02 21.28 -4.55
N THR A 51 -7.19 22.59 -4.73
CA THR A 51 -6.56 23.33 -5.83
C THR A 51 -5.05 23.10 -5.78
N ALA A 52 -4.49 22.57 -6.87
CA ALA A 52 -3.04 22.41 -7.00
C ALA A 52 -2.39 23.80 -7.05
N LEU A 53 -1.23 23.95 -6.40
CA LEU A 53 -0.43 25.18 -6.51
C LEU A 53 -0.01 25.39 -7.98
N GLN A 54 0.31 26.62 -8.39
CA GLN A 54 0.64 26.91 -9.80
C GLN A 54 1.81 26.08 -10.36
N LEU A 55 2.71 25.62 -9.50
CA LEU A 55 3.86 24.78 -9.88
C LEU A 55 3.61 23.27 -9.72
N GLN A 56 2.43 22.87 -9.23
CA GLN A 56 2.07 21.47 -8.99
C GLN A 56 1.22 20.95 -10.14
N ASP A 57 1.60 19.82 -10.74
CA ASP A 57 0.80 19.19 -11.78
C ASP A 57 -0.48 18.57 -11.17
N PRO A 58 -1.68 19.11 -11.46
CA PRO A 58 -2.94 18.66 -10.84
C PRO A 58 -3.34 17.23 -11.25
N ARG A 59 -2.73 16.66 -12.31
CA ARG A 59 -3.02 15.31 -12.79
C ARG A 59 -2.45 14.23 -11.87
N THR A 60 -1.44 14.57 -11.08
CA THR A 60 -0.73 13.63 -10.19
C THR A 60 -1.51 13.31 -8.91
N VAL A 61 -2.41 14.19 -8.48
CA VAL A 61 -3.23 13.98 -7.27
C VAL A 61 -4.50 13.20 -7.64
N ARG A 62 -4.40 11.87 -7.58
CA ARG A 62 -5.54 10.95 -7.71
C ARG A 62 -5.97 10.47 -6.33
N LYS A 63 -7.25 10.68 -6.00
CA LYS A 63 -7.88 10.20 -4.76
C LYS A 63 -8.83 9.04 -4.97
N VAL A 64 -9.03 8.64 -6.23
CA VAL A 64 -9.72 7.41 -6.61
C VAL A 64 -8.68 6.51 -7.26
N ALA A 65 -8.54 5.28 -6.76
CA ALA A 65 -7.65 4.27 -7.29
C ALA A 65 -8.44 3.01 -7.64
N MET A 66 -8.13 2.40 -8.79
CA MET A 66 -8.57 1.05 -9.10
C MET A 66 -7.80 0.07 -8.22
N LEU A 67 -8.52 -0.83 -7.56
CA LEU A 67 -7.94 -1.97 -6.83
C LEU A 67 -7.98 -3.24 -7.67
N ASP A 68 -8.98 -3.36 -8.54
CA ASP A 68 -9.19 -4.45 -9.49
C ASP A 68 -10.11 -3.94 -10.62
N ASP A 69 -10.30 -4.70 -11.71
CA ASP A 69 -11.11 -4.33 -12.89
C ASP A 69 -12.54 -3.88 -12.54
N HIS A 70 -13.08 -4.39 -11.44
CA HIS A 70 -14.44 -4.14 -10.96
C HIS A 70 -14.49 -3.49 -9.58
N VAL A 71 -13.35 -3.05 -9.03
CA VAL A 71 -13.25 -2.48 -7.67
C VAL A 71 -12.41 -1.21 -7.70
N CYS A 72 -12.96 -0.12 -7.18
CA CYS A 72 -12.22 1.11 -6.95
C CYS A 72 -12.47 1.64 -5.54
N VAL A 73 -11.51 2.41 -5.03
CA VAL A 73 -11.55 3.02 -3.69
C VAL A 73 -11.30 4.52 -3.81
N ALA A 74 -12.04 5.29 -3.00
CA ALA A 74 -11.80 6.72 -2.82
C ALA A 74 -11.20 6.98 -1.42
N PHE A 75 -10.19 7.85 -1.35
CA PHE A 75 -9.52 8.21 -0.10
C PHE A 75 -9.92 9.63 0.35
N ALA A 76 -10.32 9.76 1.62
CA ALA A 76 -10.51 11.05 2.29
C ALA A 76 -9.45 11.19 3.38
N VAL A 77 -8.40 11.97 3.10
CA VAL A 77 -7.26 12.19 3.98
C VAL A 77 -6.83 13.66 3.95
N GLU A 78 -6.32 14.17 5.07
CA GLU A 78 -5.82 15.55 5.19
C GLU A 78 -4.53 15.73 4.38
N ASP A 79 -3.61 14.77 4.52
CA ASP A 79 -2.30 14.68 3.87
C ASP A 79 -2.10 13.37 3.10
N PRO A 80 -1.19 13.31 2.11
CA PRO A 80 -0.88 12.07 1.42
C PRO A 80 -0.35 11.01 2.40
N VAL A 81 -0.87 9.79 2.27
CA VAL A 81 -0.61 8.70 3.22
C VAL A 81 0.75 8.07 2.95
N SER A 82 1.51 7.74 4.01
CA SER A 82 2.75 6.98 3.86
C SER A 82 2.49 5.55 3.37
N ILE A 83 3.47 4.97 2.68
CA ILE A 83 3.36 3.59 2.20
C ILE A 83 3.23 2.61 3.38
N GLU A 84 3.93 2.89 4.49
CA GLU A 84 3.81 2.09 5.71
C GLU A 84 2.38 2.11 6.27
N TYR A 85 1.72 3.27 6.31
CA TYR A 85 0.37 3.37 6.86
C TYR A 85 -0.62 2.55 6.03
N ILE A 86 -0.57 2.64 4.70
CA ILE A 86 -1.41 1.82 3.81
C ILE A 86 -1.12 0.34 4.03
N THR A 87 0.17 -0.03 4.10
CA THR A 87 0.59 -1.42 4.34
C THR A 87 0.03 -1.95 5.66
N LYS A 88 0.18 -1.19 6.74
CA LYS A 88 -0.32 -1.55 8.06
C LYS A 88 -1.85 -1.67 8.08
N HIS A 89 -2.54 -0.82 7.33
CA HIS A 89 -4.00 -0.90 7.20
C HIS A 89 -4.44 -2.18 6.49
N VAL A 90 -3.83 -2.52 5.35
CA VAL A 90 -4.10 -3.77 4.62
C VAL A 90 -3.82 -4.98 5.50
N ALA A 91 -2.66 -4.99 6.16
CA ALA A 91 -2.26 -6.05 7.08
C ALA A 91 -3.22 -6.19 8.27
N GLY A 92 -3.70 -5.08 8.84
CA GLY A 92 -4.72 -5.08 9.90
C GLY A 92 -6.06 -5.66 9.45
N ILE A 93 -6.49 -5.39 8.22
CA ILE A 93 -7.69 -6.02 7.64
C ILE A 93 -7.49 -7.53 7.49
N GLN A 94 -6.34 -7.96 6.96
CA GLN A 94 -6.00 -9.39 6.85
C GLN A 94 -6.05 -10.08 8.21
N GLN A 95 -5.39 -9.48 9.21
CA GLN A 95 -5.37 -9.99 10.59
C GLN A 95 -6.78 -10.12 11.17
N LYS A 96 -7.65 -9.11 10.99
CA LYS A 96 -9.01 -9.12 11.54
C LYS A 96 -9.81 -10.33 11.07
N TYR A 97 -9.64 -10.76 9.81
CA TYR A 97 -10.33 -11.93 9.27
C TYR A 97 -9.77 -13.27 9.78
N THR A 98 -8.54 -13.30 10.32
CA THR A 98 -8.02 -14.49 11.02
C THR A 98 -8.60 -14.68 12.41
N GLN A 99 -9.15 -13.62 13.02
CA GLN A 99 -9.65 -13.62 14.40
C GLN A 99 -11.18 -13.48 14.47
N SER A 100 -11.86 -13.35 13.33
CA SER A 100 -13.31 -13.18 13.26
C SER A 100 -13.99 -14.53 13.04
N GLY A 101 -15.00 -14.86 13.86
CA GLY A 101 -15.80 -16.08 13.70
C GLY A 101 -16.67 -16.04 12.44
N GLY A 102 -16.80 -17.17 11.75
CA GLY A 102 -17.71 -17.33 10.60
C GLY A 102 -17.18 -16.78 9.27
N VAL A 103 -15.95 -16.26 9.21
CA VAL A 103 -15.30 -15.78 7.98
C VAL A 103 -13.99 -16.53 7.74
N ARG A 104 -13.58 -16.64 6.47
CA ARG A 104 -12.28 -17.22 6.11
C ARG A 104 -11.21 -16.14 6.05
N PRO A 105 -9.97 -16.42 6.47
CA PRO A 105 -8.83 -15.55 6.21
C PRO A 105 -8.66 -15.23 4.72
N PHE A 106 -8.11 -14.06 4.44
CA PHE A 106 -7.72 -13.68 3.08
C PHE A 106 -6.55 -14.54 2.60
N GLY A 107 -6.77 -15.33 1.55
CA GLY A 107 -5.74 -16.18 0.93
C GLY A 107 -4.78 -15.42 0.00
N ILE A 108 -4.39 -14.19 0.36
CA ILE A 108 -3.55 -13.32 -0.47
C ILE A 108 -2.33 -12.83 0.30
N SER A 109 -1.19 -12.78 -0.39
CA SER A 109 -0.03 -11.98 0.00
C SER A 109 0.06 -10.79 -0.96
N THR A 110 0.47 -9.63 -0.48
CA THR A 110 0.58 -8.43 -1.33
C THR A 110 2.00 -7.89 -1.32
N LEU A 111 2.42 -7.29 -2.44
CA LEU A 111 3.57 -6.39 -2.49
C LEU A 111 3.04 -4.97 -2.69
N ILE A 112 3.43 -4.06 -1.80
CA ILE A 112 3.02 -2.67 -1.81
C ILE A 112 4.28 -1.83 -2.01
N VAL A 113 4.30 -1.05 -3.10
CA VAL A 113 5.45 -0.23 -3.49
C VAL A 113 5.05 1.24 -3.59
N GLY A 114 6.00 2.13 -3.29
CA GLY A 114 5.83 3.55 -3.54
C GLY A 114 6.87 4.44 -2.89
N PHE A 115 6.55 5.72 -2.80
CA PHE A 115 7.39 6.75 -2.20
C PHE A 115 6.58 7.47 -1.12
N ASP A 116 7.19 7.71 0.03
CA ASP A 116 6.57 8.55 1.06
C ASP A 116 6.57 10.02 0.62
N PRO A 117 5.67 10.87 1.16
CA PRO A 117 5.61 12.28 0.79
C PRO A 117 6.95 12.97 1.07
N ASN A 118 7.51 13.63 0.05
CA ASN A 118 8.82 14.29 0.11
C ASN A 118 10.04 13.35 0.31
N ASP A 119 9.87 12.02 0.23
CA ASP A 119 10.99 11.07 0.24
C ASP A 119 11.35 10.68 -1.21
N THR A 120 12.64 10.66 -1.51
CA THR A 120 13.17 10.20 -2.79
C THR A 120 13.48 8.71 -2.82
N LYS A 121 13.43 8.04 -1.67
CA LYS A 121 13.75 6.63 -1.52
C LYS A 121 12.49 5.77 -1.73
N PRO A 122 12.53 4.78 -2.65
CA PRO A 122 11.42 3.86 -2.83
C PRO A 122 11.27 2.95 -1.61
N LYS A 123 10.02 2.54 -1.35
CA LYS A 123 9.66 1.57 -0.32
C LYS A 123 9.02 0.36 -0.97
N LEU A 124 9.33 -0.82 -0.44
CA LEU A 124 8.70 -2.08 -0.81
C LEU A 124 8.30 -2.78 0.49
N TYR A 125 7.01 -3.05 0.62
CA TYR A 125 6.45 -3.81 1.73
C TYR A 125 5.78 -5.07 1.23
N GLN A 126 5.79 -6.10 2.06
CA GLN A 126 5.00 -7.32 1.88
C GLN A 126 3.95 -7.39 2.98
N THR A 127 2.74 -7.83 2.65
CA THR A 127 1.78 -8.34 3.64
C THR A 127 1.49 -9.83 3.43
N GLU A 128 1.17 -10.53 4.50
CA GLU A 128 0.84 -11.97 4.50
C GLU A 128 -0.61 -12.21 4.95
N PRO A 129 -1.21 -13.37 4.61
CA PRO A 129 -2.55 -13.76 5.08
C PRO A 129 -2.77 -13.64 6.59
N SER A 130 -1.70 -13.79 7.37
CA SER A 130 -1.70 -13.65 8.84
C SER A 130 -1.92 -12.20 9.31
N GLY A 131 -1.80 -11.22 8.42
CA GLY A 131 -1.75 -9.80 8.74
C GLY A 131 -0.39 -9.32 9.25
N ILE A 132 0.66 -10.13 9.09
CA ILE A 132 2.05 -9.67 9.26
C ILE A 132 2.42 -8.81 8.05
N TYR A 133 3.16 -7.72 8.31
CA TYR A 133 3.79 -6.94 7.27
C TYR A 133 5.27 -6.72 7.55
N SER A 134 6.08 -6.55 6.51
CA SER A 134 7.53 -6.30 6.62
C SER A 134 8.04 -5.51 5.43
N ALA A 135 9.06 -4.66 5.65
CA ALA A 135 9.75 -3.92 4.59
C ALA A 135 10.89 -4.76 3.99
N TRP A 136 11.13 -4.61 2.68
CA TRP A 136 12.11 -5.41 1.95
C TRP A 136 12.95 -4.55 0.99
N LYS A 137 14.21 -4.95 0.77
CA LYS A 137 15.04 -4.41 -0.33
C LYS A 137 14.65 -5.01 -1.68
N ALA A 138 14.39 -6.32 -1.68
CA ALA A 138 13.77 -7.06 -2.77
C ALA A 138 12.96 -8.21 -2.15
N CYS A 139 11.84 -8.58 -2.76
CA CYS A 139 10.97 -9.65 -2.27
C CYS A 139 10.26 -10.35 -3.43
N ALA A 140 9.90 -11.62 -3.23
CA ALA A 140 9.02 -12.36 -4.12
C ALA A 140 7.95 -13.07 -3.28
N ILE A 141 6.74 -13.16 -3.83
CA ILE A 141 5.58 -13.84 -3.26
C ILE A 141 4.99 -14.83 -4.29
N GLY A 142 4.06 -15.68 -3.86
CA GLY A 142 3.41 -16.64 -4.75
C GLY A 142 4.24 -17.91 -5.00
N ARG A 143 3.92 -18.60 -6.10
CA ARG A 143 4.53 -19.90 -6.44
C ARG A 143 6.04 -19.77 -6.62
N SER A 144 6.79 -20.70 -6.04
CA SER A 144 8.25 -20.77 -6.15
C SER A 144 9.00 -19.52 -5.66
N SER A 145 8.35 -18.67 -4.83
CA SER A 145 8.94 -17.45 -4.27
C SER A 145 10.24 -17.70 -3.51
N LYS A 146 10.38 -18.86 -2.85
CA LYS A 146 11.61 -19.25 -2.15
C LYS A 146 12.81 -19.30 -3.09
N THR A 147 12.68 -19.95 -4.24
CA THR A 147 13.74 -20.03 -5.27
C THR A 147 14.11 -18.64 -5.78
N VAL A 148 13.12 -17.80 -6.07
CA VAL A 148 13.34 -16.43 -6.56
C VAL A 148 14.03 -15.57 -5.49
N ARG A 149 13.68 -15.73 -4.22
CA ARG A 149 14.33 -15.01 -3.10
C ARG A 149 15.79 -15.44 -2.92
N GLU A 150 16.09 -16.73 -2.99
CA GLU A 150 17.47 -17.25 -2.95
C GLU A 150 18.32 -16.71 -4.10
N PHE A 151 17.72 -16.51 -5.29
CA PHE A 151 18.37 -15.82 -6.40
C PHE A 151 18.62 -14.34 -6.10
N LEU A 152 17.59 -13.62 -5.63
CA LEU A 152 17.69 -12.19 -5.29
C LEU A 152 18.74 -11.92 -4.21
N GLU A 153 18.80 -12.76 -3.16
CA GLU A 153 19.78 -12.66 -2.07
C GLU A 153 21.23 -12.72 -2.57
N LYS A 154 21.50 -13.48 -3.64
CA LYS A 154 22.83 -13.61 -4.23
C LYS A 154 23.18 -12.51 -5.23
N ASN A 155 22.17 -11.87 -5.83
CA ASN A 155 22.33 -11.02 -7.01
C ASN A 155 21.92 -9.56 -6.81
N TYR A 156 21.42 -9.17 -5.63
CA TYR A 156 20.99 -7.80 -5.33
C TYR A 156 22.16 -6.90 -4.87
N PRO A 157 22.53 -5.85 -5.62
CA PRO A 157 23.42 -4.79 -5.14
C PRO A 157 22.63 -3.65 -4.47
N GLU A 158 23.27 -2.89 -3.57
CA GLU A 158 22.57 -1.81 -2.84
C GLU A 158 22.14 -0.63 -3.74
N ASP A 159 22.92 -0.30 -4.78
CA ASP A 159 22.71 0.86 -5.65
C ASP A 159 22.36 0.45 -7.09
N LEU A 160 21.15 -0.06 -7.29
CA LEU A 160 20.66 -0.39 -8.62
C LEU A 160 20.28 0.86 -9.41
N SER A 161 20.75 0.94 -10.67
CA SER A 161 20.18 1.87 -11.65
C SER A 161 18.76 1.44 -12.04
N ARG A 162 17.99 2.34 -12.68
CA ARG A 162 16.65 2.01 -13.21
C ARG A 162 16.69 0.77 -14.10
N ASP A 163 17.58 0.76 -15.09
CA ASP A 163 17.67 -0.32 -16.08
C ASP A 163 18.19 -1.61 -15.46
N ASP A 164 19.10 -1.52 -14.49
CA ASP A 164 19.60 -2.72 -13.81
C ASP A 164 18.58 -3.29 -12.83
N THR A 165 17.71 -2.44 -12.24
CA THR A 165 16.54 -2.89 -11.47
C THR A 165 15.61 -3.70 -12.36
N ILE A 166 15.24 -3.17 -13.53
CA ILE A 166 14.37 -3.87 -14.50
C ILE A 166 15.00 -5.19 -14.93
N LYS A 167 16.29 -5.17 -15.31
CA LYS A 167 17.01 -6.40 -15.71
C LYS A 167 17.04 -7.43 -14.59
N LEU A 168 17.28 -7.01 -13.34
CA LEU A 168 17.29 -7.91 -12.19
C LEU A 168 15.90 -8.52 -11.98
N THR A 169 14.82 -7.72 -12.03
CA THR A 169 13.45 -8.21 -11.95
C THR A 169 13.13 -9.26 -13.02
N VAL A 170 13.49 -8.99 -14.28
CA VAL A 170 13.31 -9.95 -15.39
C VAL A 170 14.08 -11.23 -15.11
N LYS A 171 15.37 -11.13 -14.76
CA LYS A 171 16.22 -12.30 -14.45
C LYS A 171 15.63 -13.13 -13.32
N SER A 172 15.14 -12.49 -12.26
CA SER A 172 14.51 -13.16 -11.13
C SER A 172 13.22 -13.91 -11.52
N LEU A 173 12.42 -13.36 -12.43
CA LEU A 173 11.23 -14.07 -12.93
C LEU A 173 11.60 -15.26 -13.82
N LEU A 174 12.67 -15.14 -14.62
CA LEU A 174 13.14 -16.21 -15.50
C LEU A 174 13.68 -17.44 -14.75
N GLU A 175 13.94 -17.35 -13.44
CA GLU A 175 14.25 -18.51 -12.60
C GLU A 175 13.08 -19.50 -12.48
N VAL A 176 11.85 -19.05 -12.74
CA VAL A 176 10.62 -19.86 -12.53
C VAL A 176 9.63 -19.81 -13.69
N VAL A 177 9.72 -18.81 -14.58
CA VAL A 177 8.84 -18.65 -15.74
C VAL A 177 9.43 -19.39 -16.96
N GLN A 178 8.61 -20.21 -17.62
CA GLN A 178 8.99 -20.87 -18.87
C GLN A 178 9.27 -19.83 -19.97
N THR A 179 10.28 -20.08 -20.79
CA THR A 179 10.86 -19.12 -21.73
C THR A 179 9.82 -18.60 -22.73
N GLY A 180 9.47 -17.31 -22.63
CA GLY A 180 8.57 -16.61 -23.55
C GLY A 180 8.09 -15.25 -23.01
N ALA A 181 8.41 -14.16 -23.71
CA ALA A 181 8.13 -12.78 -23.28
C ALA A 181 6.63 -12.44 -23.12
N LYS A 182 5.73 -13.26 -23.66
CA LYS A 182 4.28 -13.03 -23.60
C LYS A 182 3.66 -13.22 -22.21
N ASN A 183 4.41 -13.83 -21.28
CA ASN A 183 3.90 -14.20 -19.95
C ASN A 183 4.48 -13.33 -18.82
N ILE A 184 5.22 -12.26 -19.15
CA ILE A 184 5.83 -11.37 -18.17
C ILE A 184 5.28 -9.97 -18.39
N GLU A 185 4.67 -9.42 -17.35
CA GLU A 185 4.27 -8.01 -17.26
C GLU A 185 5.17 -7.31 -16.25
N ILE A 186 5.60 -6.09 -16.58
CA ILE A 186 6.45 -5.27 -15.72
C ILE A 186 5.85 -3.87 -15.68
N SER A 187 5.72 -3.33 -14.47
CA SER A 187 5.38 -1.93 -14.23
C SER A 187 6.52 -1.29 -13.46
N VAL A 188 6.94 -0.10 -13.90
CA VAL A 188 7.98 0.67 -13.23
C VAL A 188 7.33 1.87 -12.56
N MET A 189 7.44 1.95 -11.23
CA MET A 189 7.01 3.12 -10.49
C MET A 189 8.18 4.09 -10.29
N GLU A 190 8.09 5.25 -10.91
CA GLU A 190 9.04 6.34 -10.72
C GLU A 190 8.55 7.35 -9.67
N ARG A 191 9.42 8.31 -9.34
CA ARG A 191 9.14 9.35 -8.36
C ARG A 191 7.82 10.06 -8.73
N TYR A 192 6.96 10.31 -7.74
CA TYR A 192 5.60 10.89 -7.90
C TYR A 192 4.54 9.99 -8.57
N GLY A 193 4.74 8.67 -8.60
CA GLY A 193 3.67 7.73 -8.96
C GLY A 193 3.38 7.65 -10.45
N VAL A 194 4.34 8.02 -11.30
CA VAL A 194 4.28 7.68 -12.73
C VAL A 194 4.53 6.18 -12.85
N ILE A 195 3.54 5.46 -13.38
CA ILE A 195 3.66 4.05 -13.74
C ILE A 195 3.88 3.98 -15.25
N THR A 196 5.03 3.46 -15.68
CA THR A 196 5.36 3.17 -17.10
C THR A 196 5.60 1.70 -17.33
#